data_AF-A0ABD5N5J9-F1
#
_entry.id   AF-A0ABD5N5J9-F1
#
_cell.length_a   1.000
_cell.length_b   1.000
_cell.length_c   1.000
_cell.angle_alpha   90.00
_cell.angle_beta   90.00
_cell.angle_gamma   90.00
#
_symmetry.space_group_name_H-M   'P 1'
#
loop_
_entity.id
_entity.type
_entity.pdbx_description
1 polymer ?
#
loop_
_entity_poly.entity_id
_entity_poly.type
_entity_poly.pdbx_seq_one_letter_code
_entity_poly.pdbx_strand_id
1 'polypeptide(L)'
;MKASKPFIPDELSGKRLFILLVFVTGAAVMIIEIVGARLMAPYYGSSFFVWTSVIGVILAALSIGYYRGGIEADEELKLTRLSLMLSQAAIYTAFAPFGIQFAGFLSLVSIRFGPLFASLLGLSLPCYQLAKTLSYCIRYCVTEVRSFGRVAGFLYGVSTVGSIFGTFAAGFVLIPLMSVRAILYMMAFILFACSLLVYRRRLAILDLFVIISLGYLQLYSYSILYFDGTESTLVYEKDSVYNTIMIFDRNSSGRMVRSFNLGIQSQGRIDLATNTPVSPYFRYLHLAWSLNPGIRRVLVLGNGGGIGIGELMDAHPGIHVDVVDIDPEVFSAAVEHFGQKKGPNVRFHVGDARAFLSSSHEEYDLILLDVYEARQDIPFHLTTYEMMLEVRDHLSAGGVLAANVISACRGYDSLMFNSYLKTVDRVFADNYFACTLDDVDEAGNIMILSTNSGARLSPDHFLSNPSLADDPVIWGAYSKLEASVGYDGFGGGVFLTDDHAPTESIIARQYLLG
;
A
#
# COMPACT_ATOMS: atom_id res chain seq x y z
N MET A 1 -33.66 -47.34 4.24
CA MET A 1 -32.77 -46.15 4.26
C MET A 1 -31.87 -46.24 5.48
N LYS A 2 -30.60 -46.61 5.31
CA LYS A 2 -29.60 -46.45 6.38
C LYS A 2 -29.34 -44.96 6.52
N ALA A 3 -29.59 -44.38 7.69
CA ALA A 3 -29.19 -43.02 8.00
C ALA A 3 -27.70 -42.87 7.66
N SER A 4 -27.35 -41.93 6.79
CA SER A 4 -25.96 -41.59 6.48
C SER A 4 -25.25 -41.32 7.79
N LYS A 5 -24.31 -42.19 8.18
CA LYS A 5 -23.43 -41.94 9.33
C LYS A 5 -22.82 -40.53 9.20
N PRO A 6 -22.62 -39.82 10.31
CA PRO A 6 -22.11 -38.45 10.28
C PRO A 6 -20.77 -38.40 9.51
N PHE A 7 -20.54 -37.27 8.82
CA PHE A 7 -19.35 -36.96 8.01
C PHE A 7 -18.03 -37.00 8.81
N ILE A 8 -18.09 -37.13 10.13
CA ILE A 8 -16.94 -37.15 11.04
C ILE A 8 -16.50 -38.61 11.24
N PRO A 9 -15.21 -38.94 11.00
CA PRO A 9 -14.64 -40.25 11.30
C PRO A 9 -15.00 -40.74 12.71
N ASP A 10 -15.40 -42.02 12.84
CA ASP A 10 -15.79 -42.63 14.13
C ASP A 10 -14.65 -42.48 15.18
N GLU A 11 -13.39 -42.43 14.74
CA GLU A 11 -12.17 -42.23 15.53
C GLU A 11 -12.06 -40.82 16.18
N LEU A 12 -12.85 -39.85 15.70
CA LEU A 12 -12.93 -38.49 16.23
C LEU A 12 -14.12 -38.25 17.16
N SER A 13 -14.90 -39.30 17.46
CA SER A 13 -15.97 -39.22 18.45
C SER A 13 -15.41 -38.78 19.82
N GLY A 14 -15.91 -37.66 20.35
CA GLY A 14 -15.40 -37.05 21.59
C GLY A 14 -14.17 -36.14 21.43
N LYS A 15 -13.55 -36.03 20.25
CA LYS A 15 -12.38 -35.17 19.96
C LYS A 15 -12.75 -33.80 19.37
N ARG A 16 -13.95 -33.29 19.67
CA ARG A 16 -14.48 -32.03 19.12
C ARG A 16 -13.57 -30.83 19.37
N LEU A 17 -12.89 -30.79 20.52
CA LEU A 17 -11.92 -29.75 20.85
C LEU A 17 -10.79 -29.68 19.81
N PHE A 18 -10.22 -30.82 19.41
CA PHE A 18 -9.12 -30.85 18.43
C PHE A 18 -9.57 -30.44 17.03
N ILE A 19 -10.80 -30.80 16.63
CA ILE A 19 -11.40 -30.33 15.37
C ILE A 19 -11.53 -28.80 15.39
N LEU A 20 -12.05 -28.23 16.50
CA LEU A 20 -12.17 -26.78 16.67
C LEU A 20 -10.80 -26.10 16.65
N LEU A 21 -9.80 -26.66 17.35
CA LEU A 21 -8.45 -26.11 17.37
C LEU A 21 -7.85 -26.07 15.97
N VAL A 22 -7.96 -27.16 15.21
CA VAL A 22 -7.44 -27.24 13.84
C VAL A 22 -8.12 -26.23 12.90
N PHE A 23 -9.43 -26.03 13.05
CA PHE A 23 -10.17 -24.99 12.34
C PHE A 23 -9.65 -23.59 12.71
N VAL A 24 -9.56 -23.28 14.01
CA VAL A 24 -9.12 -21.96 14.52
C VAL A 24 -7.68 -21.67 14.13
N THR A 25 -6.77 -22.64 14.24
CA THR A 25 -5.37 -22.44 13.82
C THR A 25 -5.24 -22.29 12.31
N GLY A 26 -6.04 -23.00 11.51
CA GLY A 26 -6.10 -22.81 10.06
C GLY A 26 -6.56 -21.40 9.68
N ALA A 27 -7.62 -20.91 10.35
CA ALA A 27 -8.09 -19.54 10.20
C ALA A 27 -7.04 -18.52 10.64
N ALA A 28 -6.37 -18.76 11.77
CA ALA A 28 -5.35 -17.87 12.33
C ALA A 28 -4.16 -17.71 11.37
N VAL A 29 -3.68 -18.79 10.73
CA VAL A 29 -2.59 -18.70 9.73
C VAL A 29 -2.95 -17.72 8.62
N MET A 30 -4.13 -17.87 8.01
CA MET A 30 -4.53 -16.99 6.90
C MET A 30 -4.83 -15.56 7.34
N ILE A 31 -5.41 -15.37 8.54
CA ILE A 31 -5.63 -14.03 9.09
C ILE A 31 -4.29 -13.33 9.34
N ILE A 32 -3.33 -14.01 9.97
CA ILE A 32 -1.98 -13.47 10.24
C ILE A 32 -1.25 -13.17 8.92
N GLU A 33 -1.41 -14.00 7.90
CA GLU A 33 -0.83 -13.79 6.57
C GLU A 33 -1.34 -12.52 5.90
N ILE A 34 -2.66 -12.36 5.78
CA ILE A 34 -3.27 -11.19 5.12
C ILE A 34 -3.03 -9.91 5.91
N VAL A 35 -3.21 -9.97 7.23
CA VAL A 35 -3.03 -8.83 8.13
C VAL A 35 -1.54 -8.46 8.25
N GLY A 36 -0.64 -9.45 8.18
CA GLY A 36 0.81 -9.25 8.18
C GLY A 36 1.29 -8.45 6.96
N ALA A 37 0.80 -8.78 5.77
CA ALA A 37 1.09 -8.00 4.55
C ALA A 37 0.59 -6.56 4.69
N ARG A 38 -0.62 -6.35 5.23
CA ARG A 38 -1.16 -5.01 5.49
C ARG A 38 -0.38 -4.22 6.53
N LEU A 39 0.12 -4.89 7.57
CA LEU A 39 0.94 -4.25 8.59
C LEU A 39 2.31 -3.79 8.05
N MET A 40 2.79 -4.41 6.98
CA MET A 40 4.00 -4.00 6.25
C MET A 40 3.75 -2.84 5.28
N ALA A 41 2.52 -2.64 4.81
CA ALA A 41 2.20 -1.67 3.78
C ALA A 41 2.64 -0.23 4.11
N PRO A 42 2.51 0.29 5.35
CA PRO A 42 3.03 1.62 5.69
C PRO A 42 4.54 1.77 5.47
N TYR A 43 5.29 0.67 5.55
CA TYR A 43 6.74 0.67 5.42
C TYR A 43 7.20 0.29 4.02
N TYR A 44 6.54 -0.63 3.32
CA TYR A 44 7.03 -1.20 2.05
C TYR A 44 6.03 -1.14 0.90
N GLY A 45 4.86 -0.51 1.09
CA GLY A 45 3.78 -0.47 0.10
C GLY A 45 3.09 -1.82 -0.09
N SER A 46 2.27 -1.93 -1.14
CA SER A 46 1.51 -3.12 -1.54
C SER A 46 2.21 -3.99 -2.60
N SER A 47 3.52 -3.82 -2.76
CA SER A 47 4.31 -4.41 -3.85
C SER A 47 4.26 -5.95 -3.91
N PHE A 48 4.55 -6.51 -5.08
CA PHE A 48 4.67 -7.96 -5.23
C PHE A 48 5.82 -8.54 -4.38
N PHE A 49 6.83 -7.73 -4.02
CA PHE A 49 7.90 -8.12 -3.11
C PHE A 49 7.38 -8.43 -1.70
N VAL A 50 6.40 -7.65 -1.21
CA VAL A 50 5.75 -7.89 0.09
C VAL A 50 5.01 -9.21 0.06
N TRP A 51 4.13 -9.42 -0.92
CA TRP A 51 3.36 -10.66 -1.04
C TRP A 51 4.24 -11.90 -1.22
N THR A 52 5.25 -11.83 -2.08
CA THR A 52 6.20 -12.92 -2.28
C THR A 52 6.96 -13.26 -0.99
N SER A 53 7.37 -12.25 -0.24
CA SER A 53 8.08 -12.42 1.03
C SER A 53 7.19 -13.04 2.10
N VAL A 54 5.96 -12.54 2.27
CA VAL A 54 4.99 -13.04 3.25
C VAL A 54 4.65 -14.50 2.97
N ILE A 55 4.24 -14.82 1.74
CA ILE A 55 3.88 -16.19 1.33
C ILE A 55 5.09 -17.12 1.48
N GLY A 56 6.24 -16.72 0.94
CA GLY A 56 7.46 -17.54 0.97
C GLY A 56 7.92 -17.87 2.38
N VAL A 57 7.96 -16.87 3.27
CA VAL A 57 8.38 -17.06 4.67
C VAL A 57 7.37 -17.87 5.46
N ILE A 58 6.07 -17.61 5.28
CA ILE A 58 5.03 -18.37 5.98
C ILE A 58 5.06 -19.84 5.53
N LEU A 59 5.15 -20.12 4.22
CA LEU A 59 5.26 -21.50 3.73
C LEU A 59 6.52 -22.20 4.26
N ALA A 60 7.66 -21.51 4.31
CA ALA A 60 8.88 -22.07 4.90
C ALA A 60 8.70 -22.37 6.40
N ALA A 61 8.12 -21.44 7.15
CA ALA A 61 7.85 -21.61 8.57
C ALA A 61 6.85 -22.75 8.84
N LEU A 62 5.78 -22.84 8.05
CA LEU A 62 4.80 -23.92 8.11
C LEU A 62 5.46 -25.26 7.80
N SER A 63 6.28 -25.35 6.75
CA SER A 63 6.99 -26.57 6.38
C SER A 63 7.89 -27.09 7.51
N ILE A 64 8.73 -26.20 8.07
CA ILE A 64 9.60 -26.53 9.21
C ILE A 64 8.77 -26.90 10.44
N GLY A 65 7.65 -26.20 10.67
CA GLY A 65 6.71 -26.46 11.74
C GLY A 65 6.05 -27.83 11.61
N TYR A 66 5.54 -28.20 10.44
CA TYR A 66 4.93 -29.51 10.23
C TYR A 66 5.92 -30.65 10.50
N TYR A 67 7.15 -30.50 9.99
CA TYR A 67 8.23 -31.47 10.18
C TYR A 67 8.60 -31.63 11.66
N ARG A 68 8.95 -30.53 12.33
CA ARG A 68 9.33 -30.58 13.76
C ARG A 68 8.17 -30.96 14.67
N GLY A 69 6.97 -30.49 14.37
CA GLY A 69 5.75 -30.85 15.11
C GLY A 69 5.44 -32.33 15.02
N GLY A 70 5.72 -32.98 13.88
CA GLY A 70 5.60 -34.43 13.72
C GLY A 70 6.57 -35.18 14.62
N ILE A 71 7.86 -34.79 14.59
CA ILE A 71 8.90 -35.39 15.45
C ILE A 71 8.55 -35.22 16.94
N GLU A 72 8.24 -33.99 17.36
CA GLU A 72 7.89 -33.68 18.75
C GLU A 72 6.64 -34.44 19.23
N ALA A 73 5.71 -34.74 18.33
CA ALA A 73 4.49 -35.49 18.63
C ALA A 73 4.74 -37.01 18.80
N ASP A 74 5.75 -37.55 18.11
CA ASP A 74 6.15 -38.95 18.25
C ASP A 74 7.01 -39.19 19.50
N GLU A 75 7.84 -38.22 19.90
CA GLU A 75 8.68 -38.33 21.09
C GLU A 75 7.88 -38.29 22.40
N GLU A 76 7.01 -37.29 22.55
CA GLU A 76 6.24 -37.11 23.79
C GLU A 76 4.92 -36.44 23.47
N LEU A 77 3.80 -37.15 23.65
CA LEU A 77 2.45 -36.69 23.33
C LEU A 77 1.72 -36.18 24.60
N LYS A 78 1.93 -34.92 24.97
CA LYS A 78 1.33 -34.29 26.17
C LYS A 78 0.48 -33.07 25.82
N LEU A 79 -0.71 -32.96 26.43
CA LEU A 79 -1.59 -31.79 26.29
C LEU A 79 -0.92 -30.49 26.79
N THR A 80 -0.01 -30.59 27.77
CA THR A 80 0.78 -29.46 28.24
C THR A 80 1.68 -28.88 27.15
N ARG A 81 2.27 -29.73 26.28
CA ARG A 81 3.09 -29.27 25.14
C ARG A 81 2.22 -28.61 24.08
N LEU A 82 1.06 -29.17 23.76
CA LEU A 82 0.10 -28.56 22.84
C LEU A 82 -0.38 -27.18 23.33
N SER A 83 -0.72 -27.09 24.62
CA SER A 83 -1.06 -25.81 25.26
C SER A 83 0.10 -24.81 25.18
N LEU A 84 1.35 -25.25 25.39
CA LEU A 84 2.52 -24.39 25.25
C LEU A 84 2.71 -23.88 23.80
N MET A 85 2.55 -24.75 22.79
CA MET A 85 2.63 -24.36 21.38
C MET A 85 1.61 -23.26 21.03
N LEU A 86 0.35 -23.43 21.45
CA LEU A 86 -0.70 -22.43 21.24
C LEU A 86 -0.40 -21.11 21.96
N SER A 87 0.15 -21.18 23.18
CA SER A 87 0.53 -19.98 23.92
C SER A 87 1.71 -19.24 23.31
N GLN A 88 2.69 -19.98 22.79
CA GLN A 88 3.81 -19.40 22.05
C GLN A 88 3.32 -18.76 20.75
N ALA A 89 2.41 -19.42 20.02
CA ALA A 89 1.75 -18.83 18.85
C ALA A 89 1.04 -17.52 19.20
N ALA A 90 0.31 -17.46 20.32
CA ALA A 90 -0.34 -16.25 20.81
C ALA A 90 0.66 -15.12 21.09
N ILE A 91 1.73 -15.39 21.84
CA ILE A 91 2.76 -14.39 22.17
C ILE A 91 3.46 -13.89 20.91
N TYR A 92 3.85 -14.79 19.99
CA TYR A 92 4.50 -14.39 18.74
C TYR A 92 3.56 -13.60 17.83
N THR A 93 2.25 -13.91 17.83
CA THR A 93 1.25 -13.11 17.10
C THR A 93 1.12 -11.71 17.70
N ALA A 94 1.12 -11.58 19.03
CA ALA A 94 1.11 -10.27 19.71
C ALA A 94 2.40 -9.48 19.51
N PHE A 95 3.53 -10.17 19.28
CA PHE A 95 4.83 -9.57 18.99
C PHE A 95 5.01 -9.16 17.52
N ALA A 96 4.26 -9.78 16.58
CA ALA A 96 4.41 -9.55 15.15
C ALA A 96 4.43 -8.06 14.73
N PRO A 97 3.58 -7.16 15.30
CA PRO A 97 3.65 -5.73 15.00
C PRO A 97 5.01 -5.09 15.33
N PHE A 98 5.61 -5.48 16.44
CA PHE A 98 6.92 -4.97 16.85
C PHE A 98 8.02 -5.46 15.91
N GLY A 99 8.00 -6.76 15.55
CA GLY A 99 8.95 -7.33 14.59
C GLY A 99 8.90 -6.65 13.22
N ILE A 100 7.69 -6.37 12.72
CA ILE A 100 7.48 -5.67 11.44
C ILE A 100 7.88 -4.20 11.53
N GLN A 101 7.48 -3.49 12.59
CA GLN A 101 7.86 -2.09 12.81
C GLN A 101 9.37 -1.92 12.95
N PHE A 102 10.04 -2.82 13.66
CA PHE A 102 11.50 -2.82 13.79
C PHE A 102 12.19 -3.06 12.45
N ALA A 103 11.69 -4.02 11.66
CA ALA A 103 12.18 -4.23 10.30
C ALA A 103 11.90 -3.01 9.41
N GLY A 104 10.86 -2.24 9.72
CA GLY A 104 10.50 -0.99 9.04
C GLY A 104 11.70 -0.06 8.82
N PHE A 105 12.69 0.03 9.71
CA PHE A 105 13.90 0.84 9.47
C PHE A 105 14.72 0.38 8.25
N LEU A 106 14.65 -0.89 7.87
CA LEU A 106 15.26 -1.43 6.65
C LEU A 106 14.59 -0.90 5.38
N SER A 107 13.43 -0.23 5.48
CA SER A 107 12.77 0.47 4.37
C SER A 107 13.66 1.51 3.71
N LEU A 108 14.60 2.08 4.49
CA LEU A 108 15.56 3.10 4.08
C LEU A 108 16.72 2.50 3.27
N VAL A 109 16.98 1.20 3.42
CA VAL A 109 18.14 0.51 2.82
C VAL A 109 17.72 -0.38 1.66
N SER A 110 16.56 -1.05 1.74
CA SER A 110 16.08 -1.90 0.65
C SER A 110 14.58 -2.14 0.71
N ILE A 111 13.88 -1.67 -0.33
CA ILE A 111 12.45 -1.97 -0.54
C ILE A 111 12.25 -3.42 -1.01
N ARG A 112 13.23 -3.98 -1.72
CA ARG A 112 13.17 -5.33 -2.25
C ARG A 112 13.35 -6.41 -1.19
N PHE A 113 14.34 -6.26 -0.32
CA PHE A 113 14.68 -7.28 0.69
C PHE A 113 14.11 -6.97 2.08
N GLY A 114 13.75 -5.72 2.37
CA GLY A 114 13.12 -5.33 3.63
C GLY A 114 11.89 -6.17 4.01
N PRO A 115 10.92 -6.40 3.09
CA PRO A 115 9.75 -7.23 3.37
C PRO A 115 10.08 -8.68 3.76
N LEU A 116 11.17 -9.23 3.23
CA LEU A 116 11.66 -10.56 3.58
C LEU A 116 12.07 -10.62 5.05
N PHE A 117 12.85 -9.63 5.51
CA PHE A 117 13.24 -9.53 6.93
C PHE A 117 12.05 -9.23 7.83
N ALA A 118 11.14 -8.35 7.43
CA ALA A 118 9.92 -8.06 8.16
C ALA A 118 9.05 -9.31 8.34
N SER A 119 8.88 -10.09 7.27
CA SER A 119 8.16 -11.37 7.31
C SER A 119 8.85 -12.39 8.20
N LEU A 120 10.18 -12.45 8.15
CA LEU A 120 10.97 -13.36 8.99
C LEU A 120 10.84 -13.02 10.48
N LEU A 121 10.94 -11.73 10.84
CA LEU A 121 10.88 -11.30 12.24
C LEU A 121 9.46 -11.31 12.81
N GLY A 122 8.46 -10.95 12.00
CA GLY A 122 7.08 -10.80 12.45
C GLY A 122 6.21 -12.05 12.29
N LEU A 123 6.35 -12.78 11.18
CA LEU A 123 5.34 -13.77 10.75
C LEU A 123 5.81 -15.22 10.82
N SER A 124 7.13 -15.47 10.79
CA SER A 124 7.66 -16.83 10.78
C SER A 124 7.35 -17.63 12.06
N LEU A 125 7.63 -17.05 13.23
CA LEU A 125 7.45 -17.71 14.53
C LEU A 125 5.99 -18.06 14.86
N PRO A 126 4.97 -17.20 14.67
CA PRO A 126 3.60 -17.60 14.93
C PRO A 126 3.17 -18.74 13.99
N CYS A 127 3.48 -18.64 12.69
CA CYS A 127 3.09 -19.66 11.71
C CYS A 127 3.80 -21.00 11.96
N TYR A 128 5.08 -20.99 12.34
CA TYR A 128 5.82 -22.17 12.76
C TYR A 128 5.10 -22.93 13.90
N GLN A 129 4.63 -22.21 14.92
CA GLN A 129 3.94 -22.83 16.06
C GLN A 129 2.53 -23.32 15.71
N LEU A 130 1.81 -22.61 14.86
CA LEU A 130 0.50 -23.04 14.36
C LEU A 130 0.62 -24.33 13.52
N ALA A 131 1.67 -24.44 12.68
CA ALA A 131 1.95 -25.67 11.95
C ALA A 131 2.28 -26.85 12.88
N LYS A 132 3.10 -26.63 13.92
CA LYS A 132 3.36 -27.67 14.93
C LYS A 132 2.08 -28.17 15.58
N THR A 133 1.18 -27.25 15.92
CA THR A 133 -0.11 -27.56 16.55
C THR A 133 -0.95 -28.51 15.68
N LEU A 134 -0.98 -28.31 14.36
CA LEU A 134 -1.70 -29.20 13.43
C LEU A 134 -1.12 -30.62 13.45
N SER A 135 0.20 -30.77 13.27
CA SER A 135 0.86 -32.10 13.30
C SER A 135 0.60 -32.83 14.62
N TYR A 136 0.65 -32.10 15.72
CA TYR A 136 0.40 -32.63 17.06
C TYR A 136 -1.06 -33.08 17.25
N CYS A 137 -2.02 -32.31 16.74
CA CYS A 137 -3.44 -32.66 16.77
C CYS A 137 -3.74 -33.90 15.93
N ILE A 138 -3.12 -34.03 14.75
CA ILE A 138 -3.23 -35.23 13.91
C ILE A 138 -2.73 -36.45 14.68
N ARG A 139 -1.53 -36.37 15.25
CA ARG A 139 -0.95 -37.49 16.00
C ARG A 139 -1.80 -37.89 17.21
N TYR A 140 -2.34 -36.92 17.94
CA TYR A 140 -3.24 -37.16 19.08
C TYR A 140 -4.58 -37.79 18.67
N CYS A 141 -5.07 -37.46 17.48
CA CYS A 141 -6.33 -37.98 16.98
C CYS A 141 -6.20 -39.41 16.44
N VAL A 142 -5.05 -39.78 15.88
CA VAL A 142 -4.79 -41.12 15.33
C VAL A 142 -4.52 -42.13 16.44
N THR A 143 -5.43 -43.09 16.59
CA THR A 143 -5.30 -44.22 17.54
C THR A 143 -4.74 -45.49 16.89
N GLU A 144 -4.92 -45.66 15.58
CA GLU A 144 -4.46 -46.82 14.83
C GLU A 144 -3.80 -46.41 13.51
N VAL A 145 -2.76 -47.12 13.10
CA VAL A 145 -2.05 -46.85 11.83
C VAL A 145 -2.99 -46.96 10.62
N ARG A 146 -3.98 -47.87 10.67
CA ARG A 146 -4.95 -48.08 9.58
C ARG A 146 -5.89 -46.89 9.36
N SER A 147 -6.17 -46.10 10.39
CA SER A 147 -7.05 -44.92 10.30
C SER A 147 -6.28 -43.62 10.08
N PHE A 148 -4.94 -43.66 10.04
CA PHE A 148 -4.08 -42.49 9.88
C PHE A 148 -4.49 -41.62 8.69
N GLY A 149 -4.58 -42.21 7.49
CA GLY A 149 -4.90 -41.46 6.27
C GLY A 149 -6.27 -40.77 6.32
N ARG A 150 -7.27 -41.42 6.92
CA ARG A 150 -8.64 -40.87 7.04
C ARG A 150 -8.69 -39.72 8.04
N VAL A 151 -8.09 -39.89 9.22
CA VAL A 151 -8.08 -38.87 10.27
C VAL A 151 -7.22 -37.68 9.88
N ALA A 152 -6.02 -37.92 9.35
CA ALA A 152 -5.13 -36.87 8.86
C ALA A 152 -5.80 -36.08 7.73
N GLY A 153 -6.35 -36.78 6.72
CA GLY A 153 -7.06 -36.13 5.61
C GLY A 153 -8.26 -35.29 6.08
N PHE A 154 -9.05 -35.79 7.03
CA PHE A 154 -10.16 -35.02 7.61
C PHE A 154 -9.68 -33.76 8.33
N LEU A 155 -8.65 -33.86 9.18
CA LEU A 155 -8.13 -32.71 9.92
C LEU A 155 -7.45 -31.69 8.99
N TYR A 156 -6.72 -32.13 7.97
CA TYR A 156 -6.25 -31.23 6.92
C TYR A 156 -7.41 -30.50 6.23
N GLY A 157 -8.47 -31.22 5.86
CA GLY A 157 -9.68 -30.61 5.28
C GLY A 157 -10.33 -29.57 6.21
N VAL A 158 -10.46 -29.88 7.50
CA VAL A 158 -10.96 -28.92 8.51
C VAL A 158 -10.06 -27.69 8.63
N SER A 159 -8.74 -27.90 8.60
CA SER A 159 -7.76 -26.80 8.60
C SER A 159 -7.94 -25.90 7.39
N THR A 160 -8.07 -26.48 6.19
CA THR A 160 -8.33 -25.75 4.94
C THR A 160 -9.65 -24.98 5.00
N VAL A 161 -10.74 -25.57 5.51
CA VAL A 161 -12.01 -24.85 5.69
C VAL A 161 -11.84 -23.68 6.67
N GLY A 162 -11.08 -23.88 7.74
CA GLY A 162 -10.69 -22.80 8.67
C GLY A 162 -9.90 -21.69 7.96
N SER A 163 -8.91 -22.05 7.15
CA SER A 163 -8.12 -21.12 6.36
C SER A 163 -8.97 -20.31 5.39
N ILE A 164 -9.89 -20.96 4.65
CA ILE A 164 -10.86 -20.28 3.77
C ILE A 164 -11.71 -19.28 4.56
N PHE A 165 -12.26 -19.71 5.69
CA PHE A 165 -13.01 -18.82 6.57
C PHE A 165 -12.16 -17.64 7.04
N GLY A 166 -10.92 -17.88 7.48
CA GLY A 166 -9.98 -16.86 7.92
C GLY A 166 -9.65 -15.85 6.82
N THR A 167 -9.45 -16.30 5.58
CA THR A 167 -9.21 -15.45 4.41
C THR A 167 -10.37 -14.48 4.17
N PHE A 168 -11.61 -15.00 4.10
CA PHE A 168 -12.78 -14.16 3.88
C PHE A 168 -13.07 -13.25 5.09
N ALA A 169 -12.92 -13.77 6.31
CA ALA A 169 -13.11 -12.98 7.52
C ALA A 169 -12.11 -11.82 7.59
N ALA A 170 -10.83 -12.05 7.30
CA ALA A 170 -9.81 -10.99 7.27
C ALA A 170 -10.17 -9.91 6.25
N GLY A 171 -10.33 -10.28 4.99
CA GLY A 171 -10.50 -9.33 3.88
C GLY A 171 -11.83 -8.58 3.87
N PHE A 172 -12.95 -9.26 4.13
CA PHE A 172 -14.29 -8.70 3.93
C PHE A 172 -14.95 -8.18 5.22
N VAL A 173 -14.48 -8.60 6.39
CA VAL A 173 -15.15 -8.28 7.67
C VAL A 173 -14.20 -7.59 8.64
N LEU A 174 -13.05 -8.18 8.94
CA LEU A 174 -12.19 -7.70 10.01
C LEU A 174 -11.45 -6.41 9.62
N ILE A 175 -10.79 -6.38 8.46
CA ILE A 175 -10.05 -5.20 7.98
C ILE A 175 -10.95 -3.97 7.86
N PRO A 176 -12.17 -4.06 7.30
CA PRO A 176 -13.08 -2.89 7.26
C PRO A 176 -13.59 -2.43 8.63
N LEU A 177 -13.66 -3.29 9.64
CA LEU A 177 -14.30 -2.99 10.93
C LEU A 177 -13.33 -2.57 12.04
N MET A 178 -12.05 -2.94 11.95
CA MET A 178 -11.05 -2.66 12.99
C MET A 178 -9.65 -2.55 12.41
N SER A 179 -8.76 -1.86 13.14
CA SER A 179 -7.37 -1.68 12.70
C SER A 179 -6.62 -3.01 12.60
N VAL A 180 -5.66 -3.07 11.69
CA VAL A 180 -4.82 -4.25 11.41
C VAL A 180 -4.17 -4.80 12.69
N ARG A 181 -3.71 -3.90 13.58
CA ARG A 181 -3.12 -4.26 14.88
C ARG A 181 -4.13 -4.90 15.82
N ALA A 182 -5.36 -4.37 15.90
CA ALA A 182 -6.41 -4.92 16.74
C ALA A 182 -6.76 -6.36 16.33
N ILE A 183 -6.72 -6.67 15.02
CA ILE A 183 -6.95 -8.03 14.52
C ILE A 183 -5.88 -9.00 15.04
N LEU A 184 -4.60 -8.61 15.04
CA LEU A 184 -3.51 -9.45 15.56
C LEU A 184 -3.63 -9.68 17.06
N TYR A 185 -3.96 -8.66 17.85
CA TYR A 185 -4.16 -8.83 19.30
C TYR A 185 -5.41 -9.66 19.62
N MET A 186 -6.50 -9.49 18.85
CA MET A 186 -7.67 -10.36 18.94
C MET A 186 -7.27 -11.82 18.64
N MET A 187 -6.50 -12.07 17.59
CA MET A 187 -6.06 -13.42 17.25
C MET A 187 -5.12 -14.01 18.32
N ALA A 188 -4.19 -13.21 18.86
CA ALA A 188 -3.36 -13.60 19.98
C ALA A 188 -4.21 -14.02 21.20
N PHE A 189 -5.27 -13.26 21.51
CA PHE A 189 -6.19 -13.59 22.59
C PHE A 189 -6.97 -14.89 22.33
N ILE A 190 -7.47 -15.10 21.11
CA ILE A 190 -8.16 -16.34 20.72
C ILE A 190 -7.22 -17.55 20.88
N LEU A 191 -5.98 -17.45 20.38
CA LEU A 191 -4.98 -18.51 20.50
C LEU A 191 -4.60 -18.79 21.96
N PHE A 192 -4.48 -17.75 22.79
CA PHE A 192 -4.25 -17.88 24.23
C PHE A 192 -5.44 -18.56 24.93
N ALA A 193 -6.68 -18.20 24.58
CA ALA A 193 -7.88 -18.86 25.09
C ALA A 193 -7.91 -20.35 24.69
N CYS A 194 -7.57 -20.68 23.45
CA CYS A 194 -7.39 -22.06 22.98
C CYS A 194 -6.34 -22.81 23.80
N SER A 195 -5.21 -22.18 24.12
CA SER A 195 -4.17 -22.76 24.98
C SER A 195 -4.71 -23.16 26.36
N LEU A 196 -5.52 -22.29 26.98
CA LEU A 196 -6.15 -22.53 28.27
C LEU A 196 -7.22 -23.63 28.23
N LEU A 197 -8.01 -23.68 27.14
CA LEU A 197 -9.02 -24.71 26.93
C LEU A 197 -8.39 -26.11 26.80
N VAL A 198 -7.19 -26.20 26.23
CA VAL A 198 -6.44 -27.47 26.14
C VAL A 198 -5.91 -27.89 27.51
N TYR A 199 -5.23 -26.99 28.23
CA TYR A 199 -4.65 -27.31 29.53
C TYR A 199 -4.39 -26.04 30.35
N ARG A 200 -4.91 -26.01 31.59
CA ARG A 200 -4.74 -24.87 32.49
C ARG A 200 -3.37 -24.90 33.15
N ARG A 201 -2.42 -24.11 32.62
CA ARG A 201 -1.05 -24.01 33.14
C ARG A 201 -0.95 -22.96 34.24
N ARG A 202 -0.15 -23.24 35.29
CA ARG A 202 0.16 -22.28 36.36
C ARG A 202 0.83 -21.00 35.83
N LEU A 203 1.59 -21.10 34.75
CA LEU A 203 2.31 -19.98 34.13
C LEU A 203 1.47 -19.18 33.13
N ALA A 204 0.21 -19.56 32.84
CA ALA A 204 -0.60 -18.87 31.84
C ALA A 204 -0.88 -17.40 32.16
N ILE A 205 -0.80 -17.00 33.44
CA ILE A 205 -0.92 -15.59 33.85
C ILE A 205 0.27 -14.74 33.37
N LEU A 206 1.46 -15.34 33.27
CA LEU A 206 2.65 -14.66 32.72
C LEU A 206 2.48 -14.46 31.21
N ASP A 207 1.95 -15.46 30.50
CA ASP A 207 1.68 -15.36 29.06
C ASP A 207 0.68 -14.21 28.78
N LEU A 208 -0.40 -14.12 29.57
CA LEU A 208 -1.36 -13.03 29.48
C LEU A 208 -0.71 -11.67 29.78
N PHE A 209 0.10 -11.59 30.84
CA PHE A 209 0.85 -10.38 31.18
C PHE A 209 1.74 -9.95 30.01
N VAL A 210 2.49 -10.87 29.41
CA VAL A 210 3.34 -10.60 28.24
C VAL A 210 2.53 -10.07 27.07
N ILE A 211 1.39 -10.68 26.73
CA ILE A 211 0.52 -10.21 25.64
C ILE A 211 0.03 -8.78 25.90
N ILE A 212 -0.42 -8.50 27.13
CA ILE A 212 -0.88 -7.15 27.53
C ILE A 212 0.28 -6.15 27.51
N SER A 213 1.45 -6.52 28.02
CA SER A 213 2.65 -5.69 28.01
C SER A 213 3.12 -5.39 26.59
N LEU A 214 3.06 -6.36 25.67
CA LEU A 214 3.36 -6.13 24.24
C LEU A 214 2.34 -5.19 23.61
N GLY A 215 1.05 -5.31 23.95
CA GLY A 215 0.01 -4.38 23.52
C GLY A 215 0.27 -2.95 24.00
N TYR A 216 0.58 -2.78 25.29
CA TYR A 216 0.89 -1.49 25.88
C TYR A 216 2.19 -0.89 25.32
N LEU A 217 3.24 -1.70 25.19
CA LEU A 217 4.52 -1.28 24.61
C LEU A 217 4.37 -0.87 23.16
N GLN A 218 3.52 -1.54 22.38
CA GLN A 218 3.25 -1.17 20.99
C GLN A 218 2.51 0.17 20.88
N LEU A 219 1.55 0.44 21.77
CA LEU A 219 0.89 1.75 21.85
C LEU A 219 1.92 2.83 22.21
N TYR A 220 2.83 2.53 23.14
CA TYR A 220 3.89 3.44 23.55
C TYR A 220 4.96 3.67 22.46
N SER A 221 5.44 2.62 21.78
CA SER A 221 6.44 2.75 20.70
C SER A 221 5.89 3.52 19.51
N TYR A 222 4.60 3.33 19.20
CA TYR A 222 3.90 4.13 18.21
C TYR A 222 3.87 5.61 18.61
N SER A 223 3.58 5.91 19.88
CA SER A 223 3.64 7.29 20.37
C SER A 223 5.05 7.90 20.28
N ILE A 224 6.12 7.14 20.46
CA ILE A 224 7.47 7.69 20.30
C ILE A 224 7.79 7.92 18.83
N LEU A 225 7.65 6.91 17.96
CA LEU A 225 8.05 6.99 16.55
C LEU A 225 7.38 8.14 15.78
N TYR A 226 6.16 8.49 16.15
CA TYR A 226 5.41 9.56 15.49
C TYR A 226 5.36 10.88 16.27
N PHE A 227 5.76 10.89 17.55
CA PHE A 227 5.77 12.09 18.40
C PHE A 227 7.15 12.43 19.00
N ASP A 228 8.25 11.87 18.48
CA ASP A 228 9.59 12.17 18.99
C ASP A 228 10.10 13.55 18.54
N GLY A 229 10.13 14.49 19.49
CA GLY A 229 11.12 15.58 19.60
C GLY A 229 11.08 16.73 18.59
N THR A 230 10.44 16.56 17.43
CA THR A 230 10.04 17.67 16.56
C THR A 230 8.59 18.02 16.87
N GLU A 231 8.16 19.26 16.68
CA GLU A 231 6.76 19.71 16.90
C GLU A 231 5.79 19.07 15.88
N SER A 232 5.79 17.73 15.74
CA SER A 232 4.92 16.95 14.85
C SER A 232 3.79 16.31 15.64
N THR A 233 2.57 16.68 15.32
CA THR A 233 1.34 16.16 15.93
C THR A 233 0.60 15.31 14.91
N LEU A 234 0.32 14.04 15.23
CA LEU A 234 -0.61 13.21 14.44
C LEU A 234 -2.03 13.74 14.66
N VAL A 235 -2.63 14.28 13.60
CA VAL A 235 -3.97 14.88 13.60
C VAL A 235 -5.04 13.83 13.30
N TYR A 236 -4.72 12.91 12.38
CA TYR A 236 -5.66 11.92 11.88
C TYR A 236 -4.89 10.67 11.43
N GLU A 237 -5.42 9.49 11.77
CA GLU A 237 -4.96 8.20 11.28
C GLU A 237 -6.20 7.34 10.97
N LYS A 238 -6.23 6.75 9.77
CA LYS A 238 -7.25 5.80 9.40
C LYS A 238 -6.70 4.75 8.43
N ASP A 239 -6.94 3.48 8.75
CA ASP A 239 -6.70 2.37 7.83
C ASP A 239 -7.87 2.30 6.83
N SER A 240 -7.57 2.41 5.54
CA SER A 240 -8.51 2.14 4.45
C SER A 240 -8.25 0.76 3.85
N VAL A 241 -9.08 0.37 2.87
CA VAL A 241 -8.87 -0.87 2.10
C VAL A 241 -7.59 -0.80 1.24
N TYR A 242 -7.08 0.40 0.97
CA TYR A 242 -5.92 0.59 0.10
C TYR A 242 -4.67 0.97 0.91
N ASN A 243 -4.77 1.96 1.78
CA ASN A 243 -3.63 2.57 2.46
C ASN A 243 -3.96 2.93 3.92
N THR A 244 -2.92 3.17 4.73
CA THR A 244 -3.07 3.88 6.00
C THR A 244 -2.93 5.37 5.73
N ILE A 245 -4.01 6.13 5.87
CA ILE A 245 -4.01 7.58 5.71
C ILE A 245 -3.58 8.21 7.03
N MET A 246 -2.54 9.04 6.99
CA MET A 246 -2.04 9.77 8.15
C MET A 246 -1.92 11.25 7.83
N ILE A 247 -2.24 12.10 8.80
CA ILE A 247 -2.10 13.55 8.69
C ILE A 247 -1.27 14.04 9.86
N PHE A 248 -0.17 14.72 9.55
CA PHE A 248 0.70 15.32 10.56
C PHE A 248 0.78 16.83 10.39
N ASP A 249 0.65 17.54 11.51
CA ASP A 249 1.00 18.95 11.60
C ASP A 249 2.42 19.05 12.15
N ARG A 250 3.34 19.68 11.43
CA ARG A 250 4.74 19.85 11.84
C ARG A 250 5.17 21.30 11.69
N ASN A 251 5.92 21.82 12.67
CA ASN A 251 6.66 23.07 12.47
C ASN A 251 7.88 22.84 11.56
N SER A 252 7.86 23.47 10.40
CA SER A 252 8.94 23.48 9.41
C SER A 252 9.47 24.90 9.30
N SER A 253 10.64 25.16 9.88
CA SER A 253 11.34 26.45 9.80
C SER A 253 10.50 27.66 10.25
N GLY A 254 9.72 27.50 11.32
CA GLY A 254 8.87 28.56 11.89
C GLY A 254 7.47 28.67 11.27
N ARG A 255 7.11 27.76 10.36
CA ARG A 255 5.78 27.67 9.74
C ARG A 255 5.13 26.35 10.10
N MET A 256 3.86 26.40 10.48
CA MET A 256 3.08 25.20 10.72
C MET A 256 2.61 24.63 9.38
N VAL A 257 3.06 23.41 9.07
CA VAL A 257 2.76 22.72 7.82
C VAL A 257 1.95 21.48 8.13
N ARG A 258 0.86 21.27 7.39
CA ARG A 258 0.08 20.03 7.41
C ARG A 258 0.49 19.14 6.25
N SER A 259 0.79 17.89 6.54
CA SER A 259 1.20 16.87 5.57
C SER A 259 0.10 15.82 5.38
N PHE A 260 -0.19 15.49 4.13
CA PHE A 260 -1.05 14.36 3.75
C PHE A 260 -0.15 13.18 3.44
N ASN A 261 -0.33 12.07 4.17
CA ASN A 261 0.53 10.91 4.05
C ASN A 261 -0.27 9.64 3.75
N LEU A 262 0.29 8.80 2.90
CA LEU A 262 -0.13 7.40 2.72
C LEU A 262 0.99 6.52 3.26
N GLY A 263 0.73 5.83 4.36
CA GLY A 263 1.78 5.22 5.17
C GLY A 263 2.77 6.28 5.65
N ILE A 264 4.04 5.94 5.74
CA ILE A 264 5.06 6.90 6.20
C ILE A 264 5.43 7.96 5.15
N GLN A 265 4.90 7.87 3.92
CA GLN A 265 5.28 8.77 2.82
C GLN A 265 4.35 9.97 2.71
N SER A 266 4.96 11.17 2.64
CA SER A 266 4.26 12.43 2.39
C SER A 266 3.91 12.53 0.90
N GLN A 267 2.62 12.64 0.59
CA GLN A 267 2.11 12.87 -0.76
C GLN A 267 1.99 14.37 -1.08
N GLY A 268 1.83 15.19 -0.06
CA GLY A 268 1.76 16.64 -0.22
C GLY A 268 1.71 17.38 1.10
N ARG A 269 2.01 18.68 1.06
CA ARG A 269 2.09 19.54 2.23
C ARG A 269 1.47 20.89 1.94
N ILE A 270 0.72 21.43 2.90
CA ILE A 270 0.17 22.80 2.87
C ILE A 270 0.70 23.61 4.05
N ASP A 271 0.93 24.90 3.82
CA ASP A 271 1.14 25.86 4.89
C ASP A 271 -0.22 26.18 5.53
N LEU A 272 -0.35 25.99 6.85
CA LEU A 272 -1.61 26.18 7.55
C LEU A 272 -2.03 27.67 7.64
N ALA A 273 -1.11 28.61 7.48
CA ALA A 273 -1.42 30.03 7.53
C ALA A 273 -2.01 30.54 6.22
N THR A 274 -1.51 30.07 5.08
CA THR A 274 -1.94 30.51 3.75
C THR A 274 -2.83 29.51 3.03
N ASN A 275 -2.91 28.27 3.52
CA ASN A 275 -3.54 27.14 2.86
C ASN A 275 -2.98 26.86 1.45
N THR A 276 -1.72 27.22 1.19
CA THR A 276 -1.07 27.01 -0.10
C THR A 276 -0.14 25.79 -0.06
N PRO A 277 0.04 25.07 -1.18
CA PRO A 277 1.01 24.00 -1.26
C PRO A 277 2.43 24.47 -0.93
N VAL A 278 3.18 23.66 -0.19
CA VAL A 278 4.59 23.92 0.15
C VAL A 278 5.52 23.39 -0.93
N SER A 279 5.12 22.33 -1.63
CA SER A 279 5.97 21.69 -2.63
C SER A 279 5.95 22.46 -3.96
N PRO A 280 7.12 22.82 -4.53
CA PRO A 280 7.20 23.56 -5.79
C PRO A 280 6.54 22.86 -6.97
N TYR A 281 6.47 21.52 -7.00
CA TYR A 281 5.94 20.81 -8.16
C TYR A 281 4.47 21.13 -8.45
N PHE A 282 3.66 21.50 -7.44
CA PHE A 282 2.27 21.88 -7.66
C PHE A 282 2.15 23.11 -8.58
N ARG A 283 3.17 23.98 -8.62
CA ARG A 283 3.25 25.10 -9.57
C ARG A 283 3.51 24.65 -11.00
N TYR A 284 4.11 23.48 -11.21
CA TYR A 284 4.36 22.91 -12.54
C TYR A 284 3.07 22.46 -13.22
N LEU A 285 1.98 22.23 -12.45
CA LEU A 285 0.66 21.91 -12.99
C LEU A 285 0.12 23.00 -13.93
N HIS A 286 0.51 24.26 -13.71
CA HIS A 286 0.11 25.37 -14.57
C HIS A 286 0.78 25.33 -15.95
N LEU A 287 1.86 24.56 -16.13
CA LEU A 287 2.56 24.50 -17.41
C LEU A 287 1.67 23.98 -18.55
N ALA A 288 0.63 23.20 -18.26
CA ALA A 288 -0.35 22.77 -19.26
C ALA A 288 -1.03 23.95 -20.00
N TRP A 289 -1.23 25.08 -19.32
CA TRP A 289 -1.82 26.28 -19.94
C TRP A 289 -0.91 26.99 -20.93
N SER A 290 0.39 26.68 -20.92
CA SER A 290 1.31 27.17 -21.95
C SER A 290 1.14 26.47 -23.30
N LEU A 291 0.51 25.29 -23.32
CA LEU A 291 0.14 24.56 -24.53
C LEU A 291 -1.33 24.80 -24.91
N ASN A 292 -2.21 24.91 -23.91
CA ASN A 292 -3.63 25.20 -24.13
C ASN A 292 -4.15 26.25 -23.14
N PRO A 293 -4.23 27.54 -23.53
CA PRO A 293 -4.77 28.58 -22.66
C PRO A 293 -6.30 28.47 -22.45
N GLY A 294 -6.98 27.60 -23.20
CA GLY A 294 -8.43 27.42 -23.20
C GLY A 294 -8.94 26.30 -22.29
N ILE A 295 -8.09 25.70 -21.44
CA ILE A 295 -8.47 24.60 -20.54
C ILE A 295 -9.66 25.00 -19.66
N ARG A 296 -10.75 24.22 -19.72
CA ARG A 296 -11.93 24.38 -18.86
C ARG A 296 -12.41 23.08 -18.23
N ARG A 297 -12.26 21.95 -18.90
CA ARG A 297 -12.61 20.62 -18.38
C ARG A 297 -11.33 19.89 -18.00
N VAL A 298 -11.17 19.60 -16.71
CA VAL A 298 -9.98 18.95 -16.16
C VAL A 298 -10.37 17.62 -15.54
N LEU A 299 -9.67 16.56 -15.89
CA LEU A 299 -9.71 15.27 -15.20
C LEU A 299 -8.44 15.13 -14.37
N VAL A 300 -8.58 14.84 -13.08
CA VAL A 300 -7.45 14.54 -12.20
C VAL A 300 -7.54 13.08 -11.76
N LEU A 301 -6.56 12.28 -12.15
CA LEU A 301 -6.40 10.89 -11.72
C LEU A 301 -5.45 10.87 -10.52
N GLY A 302 -5.98 10.56 -9.34
CA GLY A 302 -5.31 10.64 -8.04
C GLY A 302 -5.60 11.96 -7.33
N ASN A 303 -6.20 11.92 -6.14
CA ASN A 303 -6.58 13.15 -5.43
C ASN A 303 -5.44 13.74 -4.59
N GLY A 304 -4.56 12.91 -4.03
CA GLY A 304 -3.36 13.37 -3.30
C GLY A 304 -3.65 14.34 -2.14
N GLY A 305 -4.80 14.20 -1.47
CA GLY A 305 -5.25 15.12 -0.41
C GLY A 305 -5.90 16.42 -0.93
N GLY A 306 -6.17 16.52 -2.24
CA GLY A 306 -6.85 17.66 -2.87
C GLY A 306 -5.97 18.89 -3.07
N ILE A 307 -4.68 18.80 -2.76
CA ILE A 307 -3.76 19.95 -2.68
C ILE A 307 -3.53 20.58 -4.06
N GLY A 308 -3.20 19.77 -5.08
CA GLY A 308 -3.00 20.26 -6.44
C GLY A 308 -4.29 20.78 -7.08
N ILE A 309 -5.43 20.18 -6.74
CA ILE A 309 -6.75 20.63 -7.21
C ILE A 309 -7.09 21.99 -6.60
N GLY A 310 -6.81 22.20 -5.30
CA GLY A 310 -6.96 23.50 -4.65
C GLY A 310 -6.14 24.59 -5.35
N GLU A 311 -4.87 24.30 -5.64
CA GLU A 311 -3.98 25.22 -6.38
C GLU A 311 -4.55 25.60 -7.75
N LEU A 312 -4.98 24.61 -8.55
CA LEU A 312 -5.56 24.86 -9.87
C LEU A 312 -6.85 25.67 -9.79
N MET A 313 -7.72 25.36 -8.84
CA MET A 313 -9.01 26.05 -8.67
C MET A 313 -8.85 27.51 -8.23
N ASP A 314 -7.84 27.81 -7.42
CA ASP A 314 -7.58 29.17 -6.95
C ASP A 314 -6.92 30.03 -8.05
N ALA A 315 -6.03 29.44 -8.87
CA ALA A 315 -5.38 30.14 -9.99
C ALA A 315 -6.25 30.28 -11.26
N HIS A 316 -7.14 29.31 -11.51
CA HIS A 316 -7.94 29.23 -12.75
C HIS A 316 -9.45 29.19 -12.44
N PRO A 317 -10.05 30.33 -12.07
CA PRO A 317 -11.47 30.37 -11.73
C PRO A 317 -12.34 30.01 -12.94
N GLY A 318 -13.22 29.01 -12.76
CA GLY A 318 -14.19 28.58 -13.78
C GLY A 318 -13.87 27.24 -14.45
N ILE A 319 -12.75 26.61 -14.12
CA ILE A 319 -12.52 25.21 -14.51
C ILE A 319 -13.51 24.28 -13.80
N HIS A 320 -13.82 23.17 -14.46
CA HIS A 320 -14.60 22.06 -13.91
C HIS A 320 -13.69 20.87 -13.80
N VAL A 321 -13.57 20.32 -12.59
CA VAL A 321 -12.64 19.25 -12.25
C VAL A 321 -13.42 17.99 -11.90
N ASP A 322 -13.24 16.93 -12.69
CA ASP A 322 -13.60 15.57 -12.29
C ASP A 322 -12.35 14.94 -11.65
N VAL A 323 -12.49 14.39 -10.45
CA VAL A 323 -11.39 13.80 -9.70
C VAL A 323 -11.67 12.34 -9.44
N VAL A 324 -10.75 11.47 -9.82
CA VAL A 324 -10.86 10.01 -9.64
C VAL A 324 -9.83 9.56 -8.63
N ASP A 325 -10.29 8.89 -7.56
CA ASP A 325 -9.41 8.23 -6.60
C ASP A 325 -10.03 6.91 -6.18
N ILE A 326 -9.19 5.87 -6.04
CA ILE A 326 -9.66 4.53 -5.70
C ILE A 326 -10.11 4.44 -4.23
N ASP A 327 -9.56 5.31 -3.38
CA ASP A 327 -9.77 5.28 -1.94
C ASP A 327 -10.75 6.37 -1.49
N PRO A 328 -11.98 6.01 -1.08
CA PRO A 328 -12.97 7.00 -0.63
C PRO A 328 -12.52 7.78 0.61
N GLU A 329 -11.63 7.22 1.43
CA GLU A 329 -11.13 7.90 2.63
C GLU A 329 -10.17 9.03 2.29
N VAL A 330 -9.51 8.99 1.12
CA VAL A 330 -8.68 10.11 0.61
C VAL A 330 -9.55 11.34 0.33
N PHE A 331 -10.75 11.16 -0.23
CA PHE A 331 -11.69 12.27 -0.43
C PHE A 331 -12.18 12.85 0.90
N SER A 332 -12.55 11.99 1.86
CA SER A 332 -12.96 12.43 3.20
C SER A 332 -11.86 13.24 3.87
N ALA A 333 -10.63 12.73 3.85
CA ALA A 333 -9.48 13.41 4.43
C ALA A 333 -9.18 14.76 3.76
N ALA A 334 -9.27 14.83 2.43
CA ALA A 334 -9.03 16.06 1.67
C ALA A 334 -10.07 17.16 1.97
N VAL A 335 -11.35 16.79 2.10
CA VAL A 335 -12.41 17.73 2.48
C VAL A 335 -12.26 18.18 3.93
N GLU A 336 -12.10 17.24 4.86
CA GLU A 336 -12.14 17.52 6.30
C GLU A 336 -10.88 18.22 6.81
N HIS A 337 -9.70 17.90 6.25
CA HIS A 337 -8.42 18.35 6.80
C HIS A 337 -7.61 19.28 5.90
N PHE A 338 -7.89 19.31 4.58
CA PHE A 338 -7.21 20.16 3.60
C PHE A 338 -8.15 21.19 2.94
N GLY A 339 -9.43 21.18 3.32
CA GLY A 339 -10.40 22.18 2.85
C GLY A 339 -10.74 22.08 1.36
N GLN A 340 -10.56 20.91 0.74
CA GLN A 340 -10.90 20.70 -0.66
C GLN A 340 -12.38 21.03 -0.88
N LYS A 341 -12.66 22.04 -1.72
CA LYS A 341 -14.01 22.52 -1.99
C LYS A 341 -14.78 21.47 -2.81
N LYS A 342 -15.85 20.93 -2.24
CA LYS A 342 -16.87 20.17 -2.98
C LYS A 342 -17.90 21.14 -3.54
N GLY A 343 -18.25 21.02 -4.82
CA GLY A 343 -19.18 21.95 -5.45
C GLY A 343 -19.55 21.60 -6.88
N PRO A 344 -20.33 22.44 -7.58
CA PRO A 344 -20.74 22.19 -8.95
C PRO A 344 -19.55 22.04 -9.92
N ASN A 345 -18.41 22.64 -9.57
CA ASN A 345 -17.18 22.65 -10.37
C ASN A 345 -16.18 21.57 -9.96
N VAL A 346 -16.44 20.76 -8.92
CA VAL A 346 -15.53 19.68 -8.48
C VAL A 346 -16.35 18.43 -8.17
N ARG A 347 -16.20 17.39 -8.99
CA ARG A 347 -16.90 16.11 -8.84
C ARG A 347 -15.93 15.02 -8.43
N PHE A 348 -16.33 14.20 -7.46
CA PHE A 348 -15.55 13.08 -6.98
C PHE A 348 -16.09 11.77 -7.54
N HIS A 349 -15.18 10.96 -8.07
CA HIS A 349 -15.45 9.64 -8.61
C HIS A 349 -14.60 8.63 -7.82
N VAL A 350 -15.25 7.78 -7.04
CA VAL A 350 -14.57 6.72 -6.30
C VAL A 350 -14.40 5.52 -7.22
N GLY A 351 -13.16 5.17 -7.55
CA GLY A 351 -12.85 4.05 -8.45
C GLY A 351 -11.43 4.07 -8.96
N ASP A 352 -11.04 2.98 -9.61
CA ASP A 352 -9.76 2.90 -10.32
C ASP A 352 -9.75 3.87 -11.51
N ALA A 353 -8.62 4.57 -11.70
CA ALA A 353 -8.44 5.59 -12.72
C ALA A 353 -8.65 5.05 -14.15
N ARG A 354 -8.14 3.85 -14.44
CA ARG A 354 -8.29 3.24 -15.76
C ARG A 354 -9.67 2.67 -15.97
N ALA A 355 -10.26 2.05 -14.94
CA ALA A 355 -11.65 1.61 -14.99
C ALA A 355 -12.63 2.79 -15.23
N PHE A 356 -12.33 3.97 -14.68
CA PHE A 356 -13.08 5.19 -14.97
C PHE A 356 -12.97 5.60 -16.44
N LEU A 357 -11.76 5.70 -16.99
CA LEU A 357 -11.55 6.02 -18.41
C LEU A 357 -12.26 5.00 -19.32
N SER A 358 -12.11 3.71 -19.05
CA SER A 358 -12.76 2.66 -19.83
C SER A 358 -14.31 2.70 -19.81
N SER A 359 -14.92 3.34 -18.81
CA SER A 359 -16.39 3.44 -18.67
C SER A 359 -16.96 4.81 -18.96
N SER A 360 -16.12 5.83 -19.07
CA SER A 360 -16.50 7.21 -19.38
C SER A 360 -16.52 7.45 -20.89
N HIS A 361 -17.26 8.48 -21.30
CA HIS A 361 -17.27 9.02 -22.66
C HIS A 361 -17.07 10.54 -22.66
N GLU A 362 -16.64 11.09 -21.52
CA GLU A 362 -16.41 12.52 -21.34
C GLU A 362 -15.05 12.92 -21.92
N GLU A 363 -15.00 14.06 -22.61
CA GLU A 363 -13.74 14.63 -23.10
C GLU A 363 -13.22 15.73 -22.16
N TYR A 364 -11.90 15.84 -22.07
CA TYR A 364 -11.20 16.77 -21.19
C TYR A 364 -10.15 17.59 -21.94
N ASP A 365 -9.98 18.84 -21.54
CA ASP A 365 -8.93 19.72 -22.08
C ASP A 365 -7.59 19.48 -21.38
N LEU A 366 -7.64 18.97 -20.14
CA LEU A 366 -6.48 18.58 -19.36
C LEU A 366 -6.77 17.26 -18.64
N ILE A 367 -5.92 16.26 -18.82
CA ILE A 367 -5.89 15.07 -17.96
C ILE A 367 -4.59 15.13 -17.16
N LEU A 368 -4.71 15.21 -15.83
CA LEU A 368 -3.61 15.16 -14.90
C LEU A 368 -3.47 13.74 -14.32
N LEU A 369 -2.33 13.10 -14.55
CA LEU A 369 -1.98 11.80 -13.99
C LEU A 369 -1.02 12.00 -12.83
N ASP A 370 -1.53 11.88 -11.60
CA ASP A 370 -0.80 12.05 -10.35
C ASP A 370 -1.20 10.94 -9.35
N VAL A 371 -1.01 9.69 -9.78
CA VAL A 371 -1.41 8.50 -9.03
C VAL A 371 -0.18 7.81 -8.45
N TYR A 372 -0.16 7.67 -7.12
CA TYR A 372 0.90 7.00 -6.40
C TYR A 372 0.37 6.08 -5.30
N GLU A 373 1.04 4.95 -5.12
CA GLU A 373 0.90 4.14 -3.91
C GLU A 373 1.73 4.75 -2.75
N ALA A 374 1.59 4.17 -1.55
CA ALA A 374 2.30 4.59 -0.34
C ALA A 374 3.85 4.62 -0.44
N ARG A 375 4.45 4.22 -1.56
CA ARG A 375 5.90 4.25 -1.81
C ARG A 375 6.32 5.09 -3.02
N GLN A 376 5.43 5.95 -3.54
CA GLN A 376 5.70 6.76 -4.74
C GLN A 376 5.86 5.91 -6.02
N ASP A 377 5.37 4.68 -5.99
CA ASP A 377 5.22 3.84 -7.18
C ASP A 377 3.94 4.21 -7.91
N ILE A 378 4.02 4.39 -9.23
CA ILE A 378 2.84 4.50 -10.09
C ILE A 378 2.34 3.07 -10.36
N PRO A 379 1.05 2.76 -10.11
CA PRO A 379 0.48 1.46 -10.46
C PRO A 379 0.78 1.09 -11.91
N PHE A 380 1.28 -0.13 -12.16
CA PHE A 380 1.86 -0.48 -13.47
C PHE A 380 0.87 -0.24 -14.61
N HIS A 381 -0.41 -0.56 -14.42
CA HIS A 381 -1.47 -0.45 -15.42
C HIS A 381 -1.81 0.98 -15.81
N LEU A 382 -1.26 1.99 -15.10
CA LEU A 382 -1.38 3.41 -15.41
C LEU A 382 -0.16 3.98 -16.15
N THR A 383 0.88 3.17 -16.37
CA THR A 383 2.13 3.56 -17.03
C THR A 383 2.27 3.03 -18.46
N THR A 384 1.31 2.23 -18.90
CA THR A 384 1.40 1.44 -20.14
C THR A 384 1.00 2.23 -21.38
N TYR A 385 1.45 1.75 -22.53
CA TYR A 385 1.03 2.24 -23.83
C TYR A 385 -0.50 2.24 -24.00
N GLU A 386 -1.16 1.17 -23.55
CA GLU A 386 -2.61 1.03 -23.60
C GLU A 386 -3.33 2.08 -22.75
N MET A 387 -2.83 2.37 -21.54
CA MET A 387 -3.33 3.48 -20.74
C MET A 387 -3.16 4.82 -21.46
N MET A 388 -1.99 5.07 -22.07
CA MET A 388 -1.76 6.32 -22.78
C MET A 388 -2.71 6.47 -23.98
N LEU A 389 -3.08 5.38 -24.67
CA LEU A 389 -4.12 5.40 -25.70
C LEU A 389 -5.49 5.77 -25.12
N GLU A 390 -5.90 5.17 -24.00
CA GLU A 390 -7.16 5.52 -23.33
C GLU A 390 -7.20 7.00 -22.93
N VAL A 391 -6.08 7.53 -22.39
CA VAL A 391 -5.94 8.95 -22.06
C VAL A 391 -6.07 9.83 -23.30
N ARG A 392 -5.36 9.50 -24.38
CA ARG A 392 -5.43 10.25 -25.65
C ARG A 392 -6.86 10.32 -26.16
N ASP A 393 -7.59 9.23 -26.10
CA ASP A 393 -8.95 9.14 -26.64
C ASP A 393 -9.98 9.93 -25.82
N HIS A 394 -9.64 10.33 -24.58
CA HIS A 394 -10.43 11.22 -23.72
C HIS A 394 -9.97 12.69 -23.75
N LEU A 395 -8.89 13.01 -24.48
CA LEU A 395 -8.46 14.38 -24.64
C LEU A 395 -9.20 15.06 -25.79
N SER A 396 -9.59 16.32 -25.59
CA SER A 396 -10.11 17.16 -26.66
C SER A 396 -9.03 17.40 -27.72
N ALA A 397 -9.39 17.94 -28.90
CA ALA A 397 -8.44 18.15 -30.00
C ALA A 397 -7.24 19.05 -29.63
N GLY A 398 -7.42 19.97 -28.66
CA GLY A 398 -6.37 20.81 -28.07
C GLY A 398 -5.89 20.32 -26.71
N GLY A 399 -6.27 19.12 -26.32
CA GLY A 399 -6.08 18.58 -24.99
C GLY A 399 -4.60 18.33 -24.65
N VAL A 400 -4.31 18.41 -23.35
CA VAL A 400 -2.98 18.20 -22.79
C VAL A 400 -3.05 17.09 -21.75
N LEU A 401 -2.17 16.10 -21.85
CA LEU A 401 -1.83 15.22 -20.73
C LEU A 401 -0.74 15.91 -19.92
N ALA A 402 -0.94 16.04 -18.61
CA ALA A 402 0.09 16.37 -17.65
C ALA A 402 0.32 15.15 -16.75
N ALA A 403 1.55 14.67 -16.63
CA ALA A 403 1.87 13.52 -15.80
C ALA A 403 3.01 13.87 -14.85
N ASN A 404 2.81 13.57 -13.56
CA ASN A 404 3.85 13.66 -12.56
C ASN A 404 4.58 12.30 -12.49
N VAL A 405 5.90 12.28 -12.68
CA VAL A 405 6.72 11.08 -12.53
C VAL A 405 7.84 11.35 -11.54
N ILE A 406 7.94 10.55 -10.48
CA ILE A 406 9.06 10.62 -9.52
C ILE A 406 10.23 9.77 -10.04
N SER A 407 11.32 10.41 -10.44
CA SER A 407 12.51 9.77 -11.01
C SER A 407 13.66 10.79 -11.10
N ALA A 408 14.89 10.33 -11.34
CA ALA A 408 15.94 11.23 -11.82
C ALA A 408 15.71 11.57 -13.30
N CYS A 409 16.18 12.73 -13.74
CA CYS A 409 16.13 13.14 -15.14
C CYS A 409 17.32 12.63 -15.96
N ARG A 410 18.43 12.27 -15.29
CA ARG A 410 19.63 11.69 -15.88
C ARG A 410 20.22 10.61 -14.97
N GLY A 411 21.28 9.97 -15.44
CA GLY A 411 21.99 8.95 -14.68
C GLY A 411 21.23 7.62 -14.55
N TYR A 412 21.72 6.78 -13.64
CA TYR A 412 21.23 5.41 -13.44
C TYR A 412 19.76 5.36 -12.97
N ASP A 413 19.35 6.34 -12.17
CA ASP A 413 18.01 6.40 -11.58
C ASP A 413 16.95 6.97 -12.52
N SER A 414 17.33 7.40 -13.74
CA SER A 414 16.40 7.91 -14.75
C SER A 414 15.60 6.83 -15.49
N LEU A 415 15.78 5.56 -15.13
CA LEU A 415 15.17 4.43 -15.86
C LEU A 415 13.63 4.51 -15.90
N MET A 416 12.98 4.93 -14.81
CA MET A 416 11.52 5.06 -14.79
C MET A 416 11.06 6.19 -15.72
N PHE A 417 11.65 7.37 -15.60
CA PHE A 417 11.40 8.50 -16.50
C PHE A 417 11.60 8.13 -17.97
N ASN A 418 12.73 7.52 -18.32
CA ASN A 418 13.04 7.10 -19.68
C ASN A 418 12.04 6.07 -20.22
N SER A 419 11.57 5.15 -19.36
CA SER A 419 10.57 4.13 -19.74
C SER A 419 9.20 4.76 -19.97
N TYR A 420 8.81 5.70 -19.12
CA TYR A 420 7.56 6.43 -19.23
C TYR A 420 7.55 7.32 -20.48
N LEU A 421 8.58 8.15 -20.66
CA LEU A 421 8.70 9.06 -21.82
C LEU A 421 8.71 8.28 -23.14
N LYS A 422 9.49 7.20 -23.23
CA LYS A 422 9.52 6.30 -24.40
C LYS A 422 8.15 5.70 -24.74
N THR A 423 7.29 5.50 -23.74
CA THR A 423 5.95 4.95 -23.92
C THR A 423 4.98 6.05 -24.37
N VAL A 424 5.05 7.22 -23.77
CA VAL A 424 4.28 8.43 -24.12
C VAL A 424 4.60 8.90 -25.55
N ASP A 425 5.86 8.88 -25.96
CA ASP A 425 6.33 9.23 -27.31
C ASP A 425 5.72 8.34 -28.42
N ARG A 426 5.12 7.20 -28.08
CA ARG A 426 4.40 6.34 -29.04
C ARG A 426 2.96 6.76 -29.29
N VAL A 427 2.41 7.64 -28.45
CA VAL A 427 1.00 8.04 -28.47
C VAL A 427 0.82 9.52 -28.77
N PHE A 428 1.73 10.35 -28.27
CA PHE A 428 1.68 11.80 -28.40
C PHE A 428 2.82 12.33 -29.28
N ALA A 429 2.49 13.25 -30.18
CA ALA A 429 3.42 13.83 -31.14
C ALA A 429 4.36 14.87 -30.52
N ASP A 430 3.83 15.69 -29.62
CA ASP A 430 4.57 16.75 -28.95
C ASP A 430 4.65 16.45 -27.44
N ASN A 431 5.86 16.14 -26.96
CA ASN A 431 6.11 15.85 -25.55
C ASN A 431 7.18 16.79 -25.00
N TYR A 432 6.92 17.30 -23.80
CA TYR A 432 7.81 18.17 -23.05
C TYR A 432 7.96 17.66 -21.63
N PHE A 433 9.08 17.94 -20.98
CA PHE A 433 9.27 17.63 -19.58
C PHE A 433 10.02 18.72 -18.83
N ALA A 434 9.81 18.82 -17.52
CA ALA A 434 10.52 19.73 -16.65
C ALA A 434 10.83 19.06 -15.30
N CYS A 435 12.12 19.01 -14.95
CA CYS A 435 12.61 18.46 -13.69
C CYS A 435 12.47 19.50 -12.57
N THR A 436 11.91 19.12 -11.42
CA THR A 436 11.74 20.07 -10.32
C THR A 436 13.03 20.36 -9.57
N LEU A 437 13.92 19.37 -9.46
CA LEU A 437 15.23 19.52 -8.84
C LEU A 437 16.23 20.13 -9.82
N ASP A 438 17.19 20.90 -9.29
CA ASP A 438 18.30 21.43 -10.07
C ASP A 438 19.38 20.36 -10.30
N ASP A 439 19.58 19.48 -9.32
CA ASP A 439 20.36 18.25 -9.53
C ASP A 439 19.52 17.23 -10.28
N VAL A 440 19.82 17.08 -11.58
CA VAL A 440 19.08 16.22 -12.50
C VAL A 440 19.39 14.73 -12.33
N ASP A 441 20.43 14.39 -11.56
CA ASP A 441 20.77 13.01 -11.24
C ASP A 441 20.07 12.53 -9.95
N GLU A 442 19.50 13.45 -9.16
CA GLU A 442 18.70 13.11 -7.97
C GLU A 442 17.23 12.83 -8.34
N ALA A 443 16.62 11.86 -7.67
CA ALA A 443 15.21 11.53 -7.87
C ALA A 443 14.30 12.64 -7.32
N GLY A 444 13.50 13.23 -8.20
CA GLY A 444 12.53 14.26 -7.85
C GLY A 444 11.28 14.16 -8.72
N ASN A 445 10.37 15.13 -8.57
CA ASN A 445 9.22 15.22 -9.45
C ASN A 445 9.65 15.68 -10.85
N ILE A 446 9.12 15.03 -11.88
CA ILE A 446 9.26 15.41 -13.27
C ILE A 446 7.86 15.61 -13.81
N MET A 447 7.57 16.82 -14.27
CA MET A 447 6.32 17.12 -14.96
C MET A 447 6.49 16.82 -16.45
N ILE A 448 5.70 15.90 -16.98
CA ILE A 448 5.63 15.59 -18.41
C ILE A 448 4.35 16.19 -18.98
N LEU A 449 4.46 16.92 -20.09
CA LEU A 449 3.34 17.48 -20.83
C LEU A 449 3.29 16.88 -22.23
N SER A 450 2.12 16.43 -22.65
CA SER A 450 1.96 15.72 -23.92
C SER A 450 0.71 16.18 -24.65
N THR A 451 0.81 16.42 -25.95
CA THR A 451 -0.31 16.83 -26.79
C THR A 451 -0.16 16.33 -28.23
N ASN A 452 -1.28 16.29 -28.95
CA ASN A 452 -1.36 16.00 -30.39
C ASN A 452 -1.82 17.20 -31.21
N SER A 453 -1.89 18.38 -30.60
CA SER A 453 -2.46 19.59 -31.21
C SER A 453 -1.49 20.32 -32.15
N GLY A 454 -0.19 20.03 -32.10
CA GLY A 454 0.84 20.83 -32.78
C GLY A 454 1.04 22.21 -32.16
N ALA A 455 0.48 22.47 -30.97
CA ALA A 455 0.62 23.73 -30.26
C ALA A 455 2.07 23.96 -29.83
N ARG A 456 2.53 25.21 -29.93
CA ARG A 456 3.83 25.62 -29.41
C ARG A 456 3.66 26.20 -28.01
N LEU A 457 4.63 25.94 -27.15
CA LEU A 457 4.74 26.56 -25.83
C LEU A 457 4.68 28.08 -25.95
N SER A 458 3.73 28.70 -25.23
CA SER A 458 3.62 30.15 -25.08
C SER A 458 3.44 30.53 -23.61
N PRO A 459 4.18 31.53 -23.10
CA PRO A 459 3.99 32.04 -21.75
C PRO A 459 2.84 33.06 -21.64
N ASP A 460 2.17 33.40 -22.74
CA ASP A 460 1.15 34.47 -22.80
C ASP A 460 0.05 34.27 -21.76
N HIS A 461 -0.31 33.01 -21.48
CA HIS A 461 -1.29 32.70 -20.45
C HIS A 461 -0.82 33.16 -19.06
N PHE A 462 0.42 32.88 -18.67
CA PHE A 462 0.96 33.29 -17.36
C PHE A 462 1.04 34.81 -17.26
N LEU A 463 1.43 35.49 -18.33
CA LEU A 463 1.48 36.95 -18.38
C LEU A 463 0.09 37.58 -18.25
N SER A 464 -0.95 36.92 -18.76
CA SER A 464 -2.33 37.39 -18.70
C SER A 464 -3.02 37.14 -17.35
N ASN A 465 -2.48 36.24 -16.52
CA ASN A 465 -3.02 35.90 -15.21
C ASN A 465 -2.19 36.55 -14.09
N PRO A 466 -2.68 37.61 -13.43
CA PRO A 466 -1.92 38.33 -12.40
C PRO A 466 -1.45 37.46 -11.23
N SER A 467 -2.15 36.35 -10.94
CA SER A 467 -1.75 35.42 -9.87
C SER A 467 -0.55 34.56 -10.23
N LEU A 468 -0.26 34.40 -11.53
CA LEU A 468 0.81 33.55 -12.05
C LEU A 468 1.96 34.38 -12.64
N ALA A 469 1.68 35.59 -13.10
CA ALA A 469 2.62 36.44 -13.83
C ALA A 469 3.91 36.74 -13.06
N ASP A 470 3.85 36.80 -11.74
CA ASP A 470 5.01 37.09 -10.87
C ASP A 470 5.49 35.88 -10.07
N ASP A 471 4.99 34.66 -10.33
CA ASP A 471 5.41 33.46 -9.58
C ASP A 471 6.76 32.93 -10.10
N PRO A 472 7.86 33.06 -9.34
CA PRO A 472 9.20 32.68 -9.80
C PRO A 472 9.35 31.16 -10.00
N VAL A 473 8.53 30.35 -9.33
CA VAL A 473 8.57 28.88 -9.47
C VAL A 473 7.99 28.49 -10.82
N ILE A 474 6.88 29.11 -11.25
CA ILE A 474 6.29 28.85 -12.56
C ILE A 474 7.23 29.27 -13.68
N TRP A 475 7.84 30.46 -13.58
CA TRP A 475 8.80 30.92 -14.59
C TRP A 475 10.07 30.07 -14.63
N GLY A 476 10.57 29.63 -13.46
CA GLY A 476 11.66 28.67 -13.37
C GLY A 476 11.29 27.31 -13.97
N ALA A 477 10.06 26.85 -13.76
CA ALA A 477 9.56 25.61 -14.35
C ALA A 477 9.43 25.72 -15.88
N TYR A 478 8.91 26.83 -16.37
CA TYR A 478 8.74 27.10 -17.80
C TYR A 478 10.09 27.19 -18.53
N SER A 479 11.10 27.80 -17.90
CA SER A 479 12.45 27.89 -18.50
C SER A 479 13.18 26.54 -18.53
N LYS A 480 12.78 25.59 -17.68
CA LYS A 480 13.28 24.21 -17.64
C LYS A 480 12.56 23.26 -18.60
N LEU A 481 11.52 23.69 -19.32
CA LEU A 481 10.81 22.81 -20.25
C LEU A 481 11.72 22.41 -21.41
N GLU A 482 11.96 21.11 -21.52
CA GLU A 482 12.70 20.49 -22.62
C GLU A 482 11.75 19.68 -23.48
N ALA A 483 11.93 19.72 -24.81
CA ALA A 483 11.19 18.83 -25.72
C ALA A 483 11.82 17.43 -25.69
N SER A 484 11.00 16.38 -25.80
CA SER A 484 11.50 14.99 -25.89
C SER A 484 12.24 14.72 -27.21
N VAL A 485 11.95 15.49 -28.26
CA VAL A 485 12.58 15.35 -29.58
C VAL A 485 14.08 15.65 -29.48
N GLY A 486 14.90 14.62 -29.73
CA GLY A 486 16.37 14.72 -29.61
C GLY A 486 16.88 14.54 -28.17
N TYR A 487 16.00 14.21 -27.21
CA TYR A 487 16.41 13.69 -25.92
C TYR A 487 16.93 12.25 -26.11
N ASP A 488 18.25 12.10 -26.22
CA ASP A 488 18.86 10.78 -26.45
C ASP A 488 18.82 9.89 -25.19
N GLY A 489 18.54 10.47 -24.01
CA GLY A 489 18.55 9.77 -22.72
C GLY A 489 19.79 8.91 -22.49
N PHE A 490 19.81 8.13 -21.43
CA PHE A 490 20.80 7.06 -21.27
C PHE A 490 20.23 5.73 -21.79
N GLY A 491 19.70 5.68 -23.02
CA GLY A 491 19.42 4.48 -23.83
C GLY A 491 18.67 3.27 -23.20
N GLY A 492 18.19 3.39 -21.96
CA GLY A 492 17.87 2.25 -21.10
C GLY A 492 16.39 2.03 -20.82
N GLY A 493 15.53 2.96 -21.25
CA GLY A 493 14.09 2.90 -21.00
C GLY A 493 13.44 1.63 -21.58
N VAL A 494 12.62 0.97 -20.77
CA VAL A 494 11.79 -0.17 -21.17
C VAL A 494 10.50 0.39 -21.78
N PHE A 495 10.05 -0.17 -22.90
CA PHE A 495 8.73 0.18 -23.42
C PHE A 495 7.67 -0.53 -22.58
N LEU A 496 6.76 0.24 -21.98
CA LEU A 496 5.79 -0.26 -21.00
C LEU A 496 4.48 -0.61 -21.72
N THR A 497 4.05 -1.85 -21.55
CA THR A 497 2.78 -2.39 -22.09
C THR A 497 2.06 -3.16 -21.00
N ASP A 498 0.76 -3.41 -21.16
CA ASP A 498 -0.01 -4.24 -20.22
C ASP A 498 0.62 -5.62 -20.00
N ASP A 499 1.23 -6.20 -21.04
CA ASP A 499 1.93 -7.48 -20.97
C ASP A 499 3.31 -7.37 -20.29
N HIS A 500 3.93 -6.19 -20.30
CA HIS A 500 5.27 -5.97 -19.76
C HIS A 500 5.48 -4.53 -19.27
N ALA A 501 5.22 -4.31 -17.98
CA ALA A 501 5.51 -3.06 -17.27
C ALA A 501 6.15 -3.37 -15.91
N PRO A 502 7.46 -3.61 -15.84
CA PRO A 502 8.15 -3.96 -14.58
C PRO A 502 8.39 -2.72 -13.69
N THR A 503 7.39 -1.86 -13.53
CA THR A 503 7.46 -0.54 -12.87
C THR A 503 8.01 -0.65 -11.45
N GLU A 504 7.44 -1.53 -10.61
CA GLU A 504 7.94 -1.78 -9.25
C GLU A 504 9.39 -2.26 -9.22
N SER A 505 9.83 -3.06 -10.21
CA SER A 505 11.21 -3.53 -10.28
C SER A 505 12.18 -2.44 -10.74
N ILE A 506 11.73 -1.52 -11.59
CA ILE A 506 12.49 -0.36 -12.03
C ILE A 506 12.68 0.61 -10.86
N ILE A 507 11.60 0.95 -10.16
CA ILE A 507 11.64 1.90 -9.04
C ILE A 507 12.43 1.30 -7.86
N ALA A 508 12.26 0.01 -7.56
CA ALA A 508 13.04 -0.65 -6.51
C ALA A 508 14.56 -0.62 -6.75
N ARG A 509 15.05 -0.40 -7.99
CA ARG A 509 16.49 -0.24 -8.27
C ARG A 509 17.04 1.11 -7.80
N GLN A 510 16.22 2.17 -7.82
CA GLN A 510 16.62 3.51 -7.39
C GLN A 510 17.02 3.52 -5.91
N TYR A 511 16.41 2.64 -5.10
CA TYR A 511 16.67 2.54 -3.66
C TYR A 511 17.80 1.57 -3.27
N LEU A 512 18.54 0.96 -4.22
CA LEU A 512 19.59 -0.02 -3.91
C LEU A 512 21.00 0.59 -3.80
N LEU A 513 21.21 1.84 -4.23
CA LEU A 513 22.54 2.47 -4.33
C LEU A 513 22.63 3.88 -3.71
N GLY A 514 21.56 4.34 -3.05
CA GLY A 514 21.53 5.60 -2.28
C GLY A 514 22.29 5.53 -0.97
#